data_AF-A0A7W1FKB5-F1
#
_entry.id   AF-A0A7W1FKB5-F1
#
_cell.length_a   1.000
_cell.length_b   1.000
_cell.length_c   1.000
_cell.angle_alpha   90.00
_cell.angle_beta   90.00
_cell.angle_gamma   90.00
#
_symmetry.space_group_name_H-M   'P 1'
#
loop_
_entity.id
_entity.type
_entity.pdbx_description
1 polymer ?
#
loop_
_entity_poly.entity_id
_entity_poly.type
_entity_poly.pdbx_seq_one_letter_code
_entity_poly.pdbx_strand_id
1 'polypeptide(L)'
;MPDPTPAKGAAVDAKADKPKADQTAAPGTQSPEEWKPEPRQWTWKDLFTAPMLAFKPKCMLISAVTLVAMTTWMWLCDSHIKPHVEGLVALSVLEWIITTVALVIFSLGASLVAVFLKADLLDDEFLSFGEALAQYKTRILPAVMVPLFLMGMLAGVYVVLVYLPVLGGSIPYVGPALYALLYPLVFLFSLFLVLLTIAVWLSVFVFPAIIAIRKHGWFDNVVDTIEAVGTKPHVLFGSLLLTGAMIFVASSIGMQGISQLKGQVKYLPNSSMEAMRDTEGRASEFAADGMMRLFGRHLVSKSPGFVQGVVSGPSAYNVNSRKTGFYEYVTGPVTGIWQVLIQALILGYLANLFVAGGMLTYLVVREDDYWDDENLEDLDKLAKELEEEAKRDQGVASEAPKPAEVAKAPEPAKPAEPAAPAAEAPKPPEPPKPADPPKA
;
A
#
# COMPACT_ATOMS: atom_id res chain seq x y z
N MET A 1 16.23 45.82 42.19
CA MET A 1 14.87 45.27 41.99
C MET A 1 14.97 43.77 42.27
N PRO A 2 14.38 43.28 43.38
CA PRO A 2 14.53 41.88 43.79
C PRO A 2 13.39 40.98 43.28
N ASP A 3 13.76 39.72 43.04
CA ASP A 3 12.94 38.55 42.70
C ASP A 3 11.71 38.35 43.60
N PRO A 4 10.61 37.81 43.04
CA PRO A 4 9.64 37.04 43.80
C PRO A 4 9.58 35.59 43.31
N THR A 5 10.19 34.70 44.08
CA THR A 5 9.90 33.26 44.15
C THR A 5 8.45 33.03 44.60
N PRO A 6 7.66 32.15 43.96
CA PRO A 6 6.43 31.66 44.56
C PRO A 6 6.65 30.37 45.36
N ALA A 7 6.00 30.35 46.52
CA ALA A 7 6.07 29.32 47.55
C ALA A 7 5.33 28.02 47.18
N LYS A 8 5.87 26.93 47.72
CA LYS A 8 5.38 25.55 47.70
C LYS A 8 4.11 25.44 48.54
N GLY A 9 2.96 25.18 47.90
CA GLY A 9 1.70 24.85 48.57
C GLY A 9 1.58 23.34 48.84
N ALA A 10 1.21 22.99 50.07
CA ALA A 10 1.08 21.64 50.58
C ALA A 10 -0.14 20.90 50.01
N ALA A 11 0.03 19.59 49.77
CA ALA A 11 -1.04 18.66 49.42
C ALA A 11 -1.87 18.34 50.67
N VAL A 12 -3.19 18.46 50.55
CA VAL A 12 -4.17 18.00 51.54
C VAL A 12 -4.85 16.76 50.98
N ASP A 13 -4.64 15.64 51.63
CA ASP A 13 -5.33 14.37 51.41
C ASP A 13 -6.83 14.54 51.73
N ALA A 14 -7.67 14.37 50.72
CA ALA A 14 -9.12 14.22 50.87
C ALA A 14 -9.54 12.84 50.35
N LYS A 15 -9.58 11.87 51.28
CA LYS A 15 -10.22 10.56 51.08
C LYS A 15 -11.74 10.79 51.09
N ALA A 16 -12.36 10.80 49.92
CA ALA A 16 -13.81 10.85 49.77
C ALA A 16 -14.35 9.42 49.55
N ASP A 17 -15.17 8.96 50.49
CA ASP A 17 -15.99 7.76 50.38
C ASP A 17 -16.93 7.89 49.18
N LYS A 18 -16.87 6.91 48.26
CA LYS A 18 -17.84 6.77 47.16
C LYS A 18 -19.02 5.92 47.63
N PRO A 19 -20.26 6.40 47.52
CA PRO A 19 -21.44 5.57 47.73
C PRO A 19 -21.58 4.55 46.58
N LYS A 20 -21.87 3.30 46.95
CA LYS A 20 -22.30 2.22 46.05
C LYS A 20 -23.63 2.66 45.41
N ALA A 21 -23.59 3.01 44.13
CA ALA A 21 -24.79 3.18 43.32
C ALA A 21 -25.14 1.81 42.71
N ASP A 22 -26.35 1.34 42.99
CA ASP A 22 -27.00 0.25 42.26
C ASP A 22 -27.12 0.65 40.79
N GLN A 23 -26.25 0.07 39.95
CA GLN A 23 -26.29 0.20 38.51
C GLN A 23 -27.32 -0.79 37.97
N THR A 24 -28.55 -0.31 37.79
CA THR A 24 -29.54 -0.97 36.93
C THR A 24 -28.97 -0.97 35.51
N ALA A 25 -28.63 -2.15 34.98
CA ALA A 25 -28.15 -2.32 33.62
C ALA A 25 -29.19 -1.77 32.63
N ALA A 26 -28.82 -0.70 31.91
CA ALA A 26 -29.64 -0.15 30.84
C ALA A 26 -29.73 -1.17 29.69
N PRO A 27 -30.92 -1.39 29.10
CA PRO A 27 -31.07 -2.32 27.99
C PRO A 27 -30.43 -1.75 26.73
N GLY A 28 -29.50 -2.52 26.15
CA GLY A 28 -29.20 -2.49 24.72
C GLY A 28 -28.38 -1.31 24.21
N THR A 29 -27.12 -1.20 24.63
CA THR A 29 -26.10 -0.58 23.76
C THR A 29 -25.81 -1.57 22.63
N GLN A 30 -26.69 -1.65 21.63
CA GLN A 30 -26.36 -2.32 20.38
C GLN A 30 -25.13 -1.59 19.84
N SER A 31 -24.01 -2.32 19.74
CA SER A 31 -22.86 -1.85 18.98
C SER A 31 -23.37 -1.37 17.62
N PRO A 32 -22.97 -0.17 17.16
CA PRO A 32 -23.46 0.37 15.90
C PRO A 32 -23.36 -0.72 14.84
N GLU A 33 -24.50 -1.09 14.26
CA GLU A 33 -24.62 -2.09 13.21
C GLU A 33 -23.50 -1.84 12.20
N GLU A 34 -22.54 -2.77 12.13
CA GLU A 34 -21.39 -2.67 11.22
C GLU A 34 -21.99 -2.71 9.81
N TRP A 35 -22.12 -1.53 9.20
CA TRP A 35 -22.76 -1.36 7.90
C TRP A 35 -22.05 -2.24 6.88
N LYS A 36 -22.75 -3.26 6.38
CA LYS A 36 -22.28 -4.12 5.29
C LYS A 36 -22.76 -3.50 3.98
N PRO A 37 -21.87 -2.98 3.13
CA PRO A 37 -22.28 -2.56 1.80
C PRO A 37 -22.96 -3.75 1.10
N GLU A 38 -24.04 -3.51 0.36
CA GLU A 38 -24.57 -4.56 -0.52
C GLU A 38 -23.53 -4.88 -1.60
N PRO A 39 -23.47 -6.13 -2.11
CA PRO A 39 -22.60 -6.50 -3.22
C PRO A 39 -22.94 -5.67 -4.47
N ARG A 40 -22.24 -4.53 -4.60
CA ARG A 40 -22.32 -3.65 -5.75
C ARG A 40 -21.55 -4.29 -6.88
N GLN A 41 -22.24 -4.62 -7.98
CA GLN A 41 -21.59 -5.02 -9.22
C GLN A 41 -20.77 -3.86 -9.77
N TRP A 42 -19.45 -4.02 -9.82
CA TRP A 42 -18.57 -3.00 -10.37
C TRP A 42 -18.72 -2.94 -11.88
N THR A 43 -19.22 -1.82 -12.39
CA THR A 43 -19.42 -1.64 -13.82
C THR A 43 -18.27 -0.85 -14.43
N TRP A 44 -18.09 -0.99 -15.75
CA TRP A 44 -17.17 -0.12 -16.51
C TRP A 44 -17.48 1.38 -16.37
N LYS A 45 -18.67 1.76 -15.89
CA LYS A 45 -18.99 3.17 -15.60
C LYS A 45 -18.22 3.68 -14.39
N ASP A 46 -17.98 2.84 -13.39
CA ASP A 46 -17.24 3.20 -12.18
C ASP A 46 -15.76 3.49 -12.49
N LEU A 47 -15.23 2.91 -13.57
CA LEU A 47 -13.92 3.26 -14.12
C LEU A 47 -13.83 4.73 -14.56
N PHE A 48 -14.93 5.31 -15.07
CA PHE A 48 -14.97 6.74 -15.43
C PHE A 48 -15.17 7.66 -14.22
N THR A 49 -15.52 7.12 -13.05
CA THR A 49 -15.57 7.85 -11.79
C THR A 49 -14.18 8.04 -11.19
N ALA A 50 -13.23 7.14 -11.47
CA ALA A 50 -11.85 7.24 -10.96
C ALA A 50 -11.14 8.58 -11.30
N PRO A 51 -11.24 9.13 -12.53
CA PRO A 51 -10.73 10.47 -12.83
C PRO A 51 -11.35 11.58 -11.97
N MET A 52 -12.66 11.51 -11.73
CA MET A 52 -13.35 12.51 -10.90
C MET A 52 -12.85 12.43 -9.45
N LEU A 53 -12.66 11.23 -8.92
CA LEU A 53 -12.15 11.00 -7.56
C LEU A 53 -10.67 11.37 -7.42
N ALA A 54 -9.88 11.15 -8.47
CA ALA A 54 -8.49 11.55 -8.50
C ALA A 54 -8.31 13.08 -8.42
N PHE A 55 -9.33 13.86 -8.83
CA PHE A 55 -9.33 15.33 -8.80
C PHE A 55 -9.70 15.93 -7.44
N LYS A 56 -9.37 15.25 -6.32
CA LYS A 56 -9.58 15.81 -4.98
C LYS A 56 -8.33 16.60 -4.53
N PRO A 57 -8.46 17.89 -4.15
CA PRO A 57 -7.31 18.70 -3.75
C PRO A 57 -6.48 18.09 -2.62
N LYS A 58 -7.13 17.42 -1.65
CA LYS A 58 -6.45 16.72 -0.55
C LYS A 58 -5.56 15.59 -1.06
N CYS A 59 -6.11 14.69 -1.88
CA CYS A 59 -5.37 13.57 -2.46
C CYS A 59 -4.25 14.07 -3.38
N MET A 60 -4.53 15.10 -4.19
CA MET A 60 -3.52 15.72 -5.06
C MET A 60 -2.36 16.30 -4.26
N LEU A 61 -2.63 16.97 -3.14
CA LEU A 61 -1.60 17.51 -2.25
C LEU A 61 -0.75 16.38 -1.64
N ILE A 62 -1.40 15.32 -1.15
CA ILE A 62 -0.70 14.15 -0.58
C ILE A 62 0.23 13.53 -1.64
N SER A 63 -0.30 13.23 -2.82
CA SER A 63 0.48 12.68 -3.93
C SER A 63 1.60 13.60 -4.37
N ALA A 64 1.37 14.91 -4.45
CA ALA A 64 2.41 15.88 -4.79
C ALA A 64 3.53 15.89 -3.73
N VAL A 65 3.20 15.88 -2.44
CA VAL A 65 4.18 15.81 -1.35
C VAL A 65 4.95 14.49 -1.40
N THR A 66 4.27 13.36 -1.63
CA THR A 66 4.91 12.05 -1.79
C THR A 66 5.90 12.04 -2.96
N LEU A 67 5.50 12.58 -4.11
CA LEU A 67 6.37 12.69 -5.27
C LEU A 67 7.58 13.61 -5.01
N VAL A 68 7.38 14.73 -4.30
CA VAL A 68 8.48 15.63 -3.88
C VAL A 68 9.43 14.92 -2.91
N ALA A 69 8.92 14.16 -1.93
CA ALA A 69 9.74 13.40 -1.00
C ALA A 69 10.56 12.33 -1.72
N MET A 70 9.92 11.56 -2.62
CA MET A 70 10.57 10.52 -3.40
C MET A 70 11.66 11.07 -4.33
N THR A 71 11.39 12.20 -4.99
CA THR A 71 12.37 12.85 -5.87
C THR A 71 13.52 13.49 -5.10
N THR A 72 13.23 14.13 -3.97
CA THR A 72 14.27 14.67 -3.07
C THR A 72 15.17 13.56 -2.57
N TRP A 73 14.61 12.39 -2.22
CA TRP A 73 15.37 11.21 -1.82
C TRP A 73 16.30 10.73 -2.94
N MET A 74 15.76 10.50 -4.14
CA MET A 74 16.58 10.08 -5.29
C MET A 74 17.69 11.10 -5.59
N TRP A 75 17.36 12.39 -5.63
CA TRP A 75 18.32 13.47 -5.86
C TRP A 75 19.43 13.51 -4.81
N LEU A 76 19.09 13.36 -3.53
CA LEU A 76 20.07 13.33 -2.43
C LEU A 76 21.03 12.16 -2.61
N CYS A 77 20.51 10.97 -2.91
CA CYS A 77 21.33 9.78 -3.08
C CYS A 77 22.26 9.89 -4.29
N ASP A 78 21.76 10.36 -5.44
CA ASP A 78 22.57 10.44 -6.66
C ASP A 78 23.57 11.60 -6.64
N SER A 79 23.27 12.72 -5.98
CA SER A 79 24.16 13.89 -5.93
C SER A 79 25.18 13.84 -4.79
N HIS A 80 24.81 13.26 -3.64
CA HIS A 80 25.66 13.28 -2.45
C HIS A 80 26.18 11.91 -2.01
N ILE A 81 25.48 10.80 -2.28
CA ILE A 81 25.89 9.48 -1.77
C ILE A 81 26.64 8.68 -2.84
N LYS A 82 26.01 8.47 -4.00
CA LYS A 82 26.53 7.64 -5.10
C LYS A 82 27.93 8.02 -5.58
N PRO A 83 28.32 9.32 -5.68
CA PRO A 83 29.66 9.69 -6.10
C PRO A 83 30.78 9.25 -5.15
N HIS A 84 30.45 8.94 -3.89
CA HIS A 84 31.41 8.55 -2.86
C HIS A 84 31.45 7.03 -2.63
N VAL A 85 30.63 6.25 -3.34
CA VAL A 85 30.59 4.79 -3.21
C VAL A 85 31.36 4.15 -4.35
N GLU A 86 32.49 3.52 -4.00
CA GLU A 86 33.32 2.78 -4.94
C GLU A 86 32.99 1.28 -4.93
N GLY A 87 33.13 0.64 -6.09
CA GLY A 87 32.92 -0.80 -6.24
C GLY A 87 31.51 -1.20 -6.70
N LEU A 88 31.45 -2.17 -7.61
CA LEU A 88 30.22 -2.61 -8.27
C LEU A 88 29.17 -3.14 -7.27
N VAL A 89 29.60 -3.93 -6.29
CA VAL A 89 28.70 -4.54 -5.29
C VAL A 89 28.10 -3.47 -4.38
N ALA A 90 28.93 -2.55 -3.87
CA ALA A 90 28.47 -1.47 -3.00
C ALA A 90 27.49 -0.54 -3.74
N LEU A 91 27.78 -0.20 -5.00
CA LEU A 91 26.86 0.55 -5.85
C LEU A 91 25.54 -0.20 -6.07
N SER A 92 25.59 -1.50 -6.33
CA SER A 92 24.38 -2.33 -6.51
C SER A 92 23.53 -2.35 -5.24
N VAL A 93 24.14 -2.64 -4.09
CA VAL A 93 23.44 -2.63 -2.78
C VAL A 93 22.85 -1.26 -2.49
N LEU A 94 23.59 -0.18 -2.77
CA LEU A 94 23.09 1.18 -2.63
C LEU A 94 21.85 1.41 -3.52
N GLU A 95 21.87 1.00 -4.79
CA GLU A 95 20.70 1.13 -5.68
C GLU A 95 19.48 0.35 -5.16
N TRP A 96 19.68 -0.84 -4.58
CA TRP A 96 18.63 -1.59 -3.89
C TRP A 96 18.03 -0.80 -2.72
N ILE A 97 18.88 -0.22 -1.87
CA ILE A 97 18.44 0.60 -0.72
C ILE A 97 17.67 1.83 -1.19
N ILE A 98 18.22 2.57 -2.17
CA ILE A 98 17.59 3.77 -2.73
C ILE A 98 16.19 3.44 -3.26
N THR A 99 16.08 2.37 -4.04
CA THR A 99 14.81 1.93 -4.65
C THR A 99 13.82 1.48 -3.59
N THR A 100 14.27 0.74 -2.58
CA THR A 100 13.42 0.25 -1.49
C THR A 100 12.85 1.40 -0.67
N VAL A 101 13.67 2.40 -0.32
CA VAL A 101 13.20 3.59 0.41
C VAL A 101 12.22 4.40 -0.45
N ALA A 102 12.47 4.54 -1.75
CA ALA A 102 11.52 5.19 -2.66
C ALA A 102 10.17 4.46 -2.72
N LEU A 103 10.17 3.13 -2.77
CA LEU A 103 8.96 2.32 -2.71
C LEU A 103 8.21 2.46 -1.38
N VAL A 104 8.93 2.56 -0.26
CA VAL A 104 8.31 2.83 1.05
C VAL A 104 7.67 4.22 1.08
N ILE A 105 8.36 5.26 0.59
CA ILE A 105 7.80 6.62 0.50
C ILE A 105 6.54 6.63 -0.37
N PHE A 106 6.62 6.00 -1.56
CA PHE A 106 5.48 5.88 -2.46
C PHE A 106 4.31 5.14 -1.80
N SER A 107 4.58 3.97 -1.21
CA SER A 107 3.59 3.16 -0.52
C SER A 107 2.86 3.92 0.58
N LEU A 108 3.59 4.69 1.41
CA LEU A 108 2.99 5.49 2.46
C LEU A 108 2.00 6.54 1.90
N GLY A 109 2.41 7.26 0.85
CA GLY A 109 1.57 8.25 0.20
C GLY A 109 0.36 7.65 -0.51
N ALA A 110 0.62 6.63 -1.33
CA ALA A 110 -0.39 5.94 -2.13
C ALA A 110 -1.44 5.27 -1.24
N SER A 111 -1.03 4.63 -0.14
CA SER A 111 -1.95 3.98 0.78
C SER A 111 -2.84 4.99 1.50
N LEU A 112 -2.30 6.15 1.89
CA LEU A 112 -3.11 7.23 2.47
C LEU A 112 -4.13 7.77 1.45
N VAL A 113 -3.74 7.94 0.19
CA VAL A 113 -4.67 8.32 -0.89
C VAL A 113 -5.73 7.24 -1.09
N ALA A 114 -5.34 5.96 -1.05
CA ALA A 114 -6.26 4.84 -1.18
C ALA A 114 -7.28 4.79 -0.03
N VAL A 115 -6.95 5.22 1.20
CA VAL A 115 -7.93 5.37 2.28
C VAL A 115 -9.02 6.38 1.94
N PHE A 116 -8.66 7.54 1.36
CA PHE A 116 -9.66 8.50 0.90
C PHE A 116 -10.52 7.93 -0.23
N LEU A 117 -9.88 7.32 -1.23
CA LEU A 117 -10.59 6.72 -2.36
C LEU A 117 -11.52 5.60 -1.92
N LYS A 118 -11.14 4.82 -0.89
CA LYS A 118 -11.99 3.79 -0.31
C LYS A 118 -13.28 4.40 0.23
N ALA A 119 -13.17 5.38 1.11
CA ALA A 119 -14.34 6.00 1.72
C ALA A 119 -15.24 6.67 0.69
N ASP A 120 -14.64 7.26 -0.34
CA ASP A 120 -15.38 7.90 -1.42
C ASP A 120 -16.07 6.90 -2.38
N LEU A 121 -15.52 5.70 -2.55
CA LEU A 121 -16.04 4.68 -3.49
C LEU A 121 -16.99 3.69 -2.83
N LEU A 122 -16.67 3.30 -1.60
CA LEU A 122 -17.36 2.22 -0.89
C LEU A 122 -18.33 2.77 0.15
N ASP A 123 -17.92 3.80 0.90
CA ASP A 123 -18.69 4.27 2.05
C ASP A 123 -19.61 5.46 1.68
N ASP A 124 -19.50 6.00 0.46
CA ASP A 124 -20.15 7.25 0.01
C ASP A 124 -19.92 8.43 1.00
N GLU A 125 -18.86 8.36 1.80
CA GLU A 125 -18.55 9.28 2.89
C GLU A 125 -17.33 10.13 2.57
N PHE A 126 -17.48 11.45 2.70
CA PHE A 126 -16.36 12.37 2.59
C PHE A 126 -15.59 12.45 3.90
N LEU A 127 -14.56 11.59 4.06
CA LEU A 127 -13.70 11.65 5.23
C LEU A 127 -13.02 13.03 5.38
N SER A 128 -13.05 13.54 6.62
CA SER A 128 -12.16 14.61 7.02
C SER A 128 -10.71 14.12 7.01
N PHE A 129 -9.75 15.06 6.93
CA PHE A 129 -8.34 14.67 6.93
C PHE A 129 -7.90 14.01 8.25
N GLY A 130 -8.49 14.43 9.37
CA GLY A 130 -8.23 13.85 10.69
C GLY A 130 -8.71 12.40 10.81
N GLU A 131 -9.91 12.10 10.31
CA GLU A 131 -10.46 10.73 10.31
C GLU A 131 -9.66 9.82 9.38
N ALA A 132 -9.32 10.29 8.18
CA ALA A 132 -8.48 9.53 7.25
C ALA A 132 -7.10 9.21 7.86
N LEU A 133 -6.47 10.16 8.56
CA LEU A 133 -5.22 9.91 9.27
C LEU A 133 -5.38 8.93 10.44
N ALA A 134 -6.49 9.01 11.19
CA ALA A 134 -6.77 8.09 12.28
C ALA A 134 -6.92 6.64 11.77
N GLN A 135 -7.66 6.45 10.67
CA GLN A 135 -7.76 5.15 10.00
C GLN A 135 -6.40 4.70 9.45
N TYR A 136 -5.67 5.59 8.78
CA TYR A 136 -4.37 5.30 8.18
C TYR A 136 -3.30 4.92 9.20
N LYS A 137 -3.35 5.44 10.43
CA LYS A 137 -2.36 5.14 11.48
C LYS A 137 -2.18 3.63 11.71
N THR A 138 -3.28 2.86 11.66
CA THR A 138 -3.25 1.40 11.82
C THR A 138 -2.63 0.67 10.63
N ARG A 139 -2.56 1.35 9.47
CA ARG A 139 -2.08 0.84 8.17
C ARG A 139 -0.63 1.22 7.86
N ILE A 140 0.01 2.07 8.67
CA ILE A 140 1.41 2.50 8.47
C ILE A 140 2.36 1.30 8.48
N LEU A 141 2.18 0.36 9.41
CA LEU A 141 3.06 -0.79 9.51
C LEU A 141 3.01 -1.66 8.23
N PRO A 142 1.83 -2.08 7.72
CA PRO A 142 1.72 -2.72 6.41
C PRO A 142 2.36 -1.90 5.27
N ALA A 143 2.07 -0.60 5.19
CA ALA A 143 2.59 0.28 4.14
C ALA A 143 4.13 0.33 4.09
N VAL A 144 4.80 0.13 5.23
CA VAL A 144 6.28 0.05 5.29
C VAL A 144 6.77 -1.39 5.08
N MET A 145 6.16 -2.35 5.75
CA MET A 145 6.70 -3.71 5.83
C MET A 145 6.55 -4.51 4.54
N VAL A 146 5.46 -4.34 3.80
CA VAL A 146 5.26 -5.08 2.54
C VAL A 146 6.29 -4.72 1.47
N PRO A 147 6.55 -3.44 1.11
CA PRO A 147 7.59 -3.14 0.13
C PRO A 147 8.98 -3.57 0.61
N LEU A 148 9.27 -3.48 1.92
CA LEU A 148 10.51 -4.01 2.49
C LEU A 148 10.64 -5.52 2.32
N PHE A 149 9.57 -6.27 2.61
CA PHE A 149 9.55 -7.72 2.52
C PHE A 149 9.69 -8.17 1.05
N LEU A 150 8.92 -7.58 0.15
CA LEU A 150 8.97 -7.89 -1.28
C LEU A 150 10.35 -7.58 -1.88
N MET A 151 10.94 -6.43 -1.54
CA MET A 151 12.30 -6.08 -1.98
C MET A 151 13.36 -6.96 -1.31
N GLY A 152 13.19 -7.34 -0.05
CA GLY A 152 14.08 -8.25 0.66
C GLY A 152 14.08 -9.64 0.06
N MET A 153 12.90 -10.17 -0.29
CA MET A 153 12.76 -11.44 -1.00
C MET A 153 13.41 -11.37 -2.38
N LEU A 154 13.18 -10.29 -3.14
CA LEU A 154 13.79 -10.10 -4.45
C LEU A 154 15.33 -10.01 -4.36
N ALA A 155 15.85 -9.26 -3.38
CA ALA A 155 17.27 -9.17 -3.10
C ALA A 155 17.86 -10.53 -2.68
N GLY A 156 17.14 -11.30 -1.86
CA GLY A 156 17.55 -12.65 -1.45
C GLY A 156 17.70 -13.60 -2.64
N VAL A 157 16.71 -13.63 -3.54
CA VAL A 157 16.76 -14.44 -4.77
C VAL A 157 17.90 -13.98 -5.68
N TYR A 158 18.07 -12.67 -5.84
CA TYR A 158 19.16 -12.10 -6.63
C TYR A 158 20.54 -12.48 -6.05
N VAL A 159 20.68 -12.47 -4.73
CA VAL A 159 21.94 -12.85 -4.08
C VAL A 159 22.26 -14.31 -4.33
N VAL A 160 21.28 -15.19 -4.22
CA VAL A 160 21.42 -16.63 -4.50
C VAL A 160 21.76 -16.87 -5.97
N LEU A 161 21.12 -16.16 -6.90
CA LEU A 161 21.31 -16.37 -8.34
C LEU A 161 22.59 -15.75 -8.91
N VAL A 162 23.07 -14.63 -8.36
CA VAL A 162 24.20 -13.90 -8.92
C VAL A 162 25.47 -14.17 -8.14
N TYR A 163 25.46 -14.04 -6.81
CA TYR A 163 26.69 -14.14 -6.03
C TYR A 163 27.12 -15.59 -5.78
N LEU A 164 26.17 -16.52 -5.61
CA LEU A 164 26.51 -17.94 -5.38
C LEU A 164 27.22 -18.56 -6.60
N PRO A 165 26.76 -18.34 -7.85
CA PRO A 165 27.50 -18.81 -9.02
C PRO A 165 28.83 -18.09 -9.24
N VAL A 166 28.98 -16.83 -8.84
CA VAL A 166 30.29 -16.16 -8.88
C VAL A 166 31.29 -16.85 -7.94
N LEU A 167 30.86 -17.23 -6.73
CA LEU A 167 31.70 -17.93 -5.77
C LEU A 167 32.06 -19.34 -6.25
N GLY A 168 31.07 -20.17 -6.62
CA GLY A 168 31.30 -21.55 -7.07
C GLY A 168 31.90 -21.65 -8.47
N GLY A 169 31.58 -20.71 -9.35
CA GLY A 169 32.03 -20.61 -10.73
C GLY A 169 33.48 -20.17 -10.88
N SER A 170 34.07 -19.59 -9.83
CA SER A 170 35.46 -19.11 -9.85
C SER A 170 36.51 -20.22 -9.89
N ILE A 171 36.13 -21.46 -9.57
CA ILE A 171 37.04 -22.61 -9.56
C ILE A 171 37.12 -23.22 -10.97
N PRO A 172 38.31 -23.28 -11.60
CA PRO A 172 38.47 -23.88 -12.94
C PRO A 172 37.93 -25.30 -13.00
N TYR A 173 37.24 -25.64 -14.09
CA TYR A 173 36.56 -26.92 -14.36
C TYR A 173 35.38 -27.26 -13.43
N VAL A 174 35.48 -26.98 -12.12
CA VAL A 174 34.40 -27.21 -11.15
C VAL A 174 33.23 -26.26 -11.40
N GLY A 175 33.51 -24.97 -11.67
CA GLY A 175 32.50 -23.97 -11.96
C GLY A 175 31.60 -24.35 -13.14
N PRO A 176 32.18 -24.59 -14.33
CA PRO A 176 31.41 -25.05 -15.50
C PRO A 176 30.66 -26.37 -15.26
N ALA A 177 31.27 -27.33 -14.54
CA ALA A 177 30.62 -28.60 -14.22
C ALA A 177 29.41 -28.42 -13.28
N LEU A 178 29.55 -27.63 -12.21
CA LEU A 178 28.44 -27.27 -11.31
C LEU A 178 27.36 -26.47 -12.03
N TYR A 179 27.74 -25.52 -12.90
CA TYR A 179 26.78 -24.76 -13.71
C TYR A 179 26.00 -25.69 -14.64
N ALA A 180 26.66 -26.60 -15.36
CA ALA A 180 25.99 -27.55 -16.23
C ALA A 180 25.06 -28.51 -15.45
N LEU A 181 25.50 -28.98 -14.28
CA LEU A 181 24.72 -29.85 -13.41
C LEU A 181 23.48 -29.15 -12.83
N LEU A 182 23.64 -27.89 -12.40
CA LEU A 182 22.57 -27.09 -11.78
C LEU A 182 21.78 -26.26 -12.79
N TYR A 183 22.08 -26.36 -14.09
CA TYR A 183 21.47 -25.51 -15.12
C TYR A 183 19.93 -25.51 -15.09
N PRO A 184 19.23 -26.66 -14.99
CA PRO A 184 17.77 -26.67 -14.89
C PRO A 184 17.25 -25.94 -13.65
N LEU A 185 17.94 -26.09 -12.52
CA LEU A 185 17.58 -25.43 -11.26
C LEU A 185 17.79 -23.92 -11.36
N VAL A 186 18.94 -23.48 -11.90
CA VAL A 186 19.24 -22.05 -12.14
C VAL A 186 18.24 -21.43 -13.11
N PHE A 187 17.81 -22.16 -14.14
CA PHE A 187 16.75 -21.72 -15.04
C PHE A 187 15.41 -21.51 -14.30
N LEU A 188 14.99 -22.47 -13.47
CA LEU A 188 13.77 -22.34 -12.67
C LEU A 188 13.83 -21.18 -11.68
N PHE A 189 14.97 -20.98 -11.00
CA PHE A 189 15.16 -19.83 -10.13
C PHE A 189 15.19 -18.51 -10.92
N SER A 190 15.76 -18.48 -12.12
CA SER A 190 15.77 -17.29 -12.97
C SER A 190 14.34 -16.94 -13.43
N LEU A 191 13.54 -17.95 -13.80
CA LEU A 191 12.13 -17.77 -14.11
C LEU A 191 11.37 -17.26 -12.87
N PHE A 192 11.63 -17.82 -11.69
CA PHE A 192 11.07 -17.34 -10.44
C PHE A 192 11.46 -15.88 -10.15
N LEU A 193 12.71 -15.49 -10.39
CA LEU A 193 13.17 -14.10 -10.24
C LEU A 193 12.40 -13.15 -11.18
N VAL A 194 12.18 -13.56 -12.44
CA VAL A 194 11.41 -12.77 -13.41
C VAL A 194 9.96 -12.63 -12.95
N LEU A 195 9.31 -13.72 -12.54
CA LEU A 195 7.94 -13.70 -12.03
C LEU A 195 7.83 -12.85 -10.75
N LEU A 196 8.79 -12.98 -9.84
CA LEU A 196 8.84 -12.18 -8.62
C LEU A 196 9.05 -10.70 -8.92
N THR A 197 9.91 -10.37 -9.88
CA THR A 197 10.10 -8.98 -10.33
C THR A 197 8.80 -8.41 -10.88
N ILE A 198 8.10 -9.17 -11.74
CA ILE A 198 6.78 -8.78 -12.25
C ILE A 198 5.80 -8.59 -11.07
N ALA A 199 5.79 -9.49 -10.09
CA ALA A 199 4.92 -9.37 -8.93
C ALA A 199 5.22 -8.13 -8.08
N VAL A 200 6.49 -7.77 -7.89
CA VAL A 200 6.90 -6.52 -7.21
C VAL A 200 6.45 -5.30 -8.01
N TRP A 201 6.53 -5.32 -9.34
CA TRP A 201 6.08 -4.21 -10.17
C TRP A 201 4.56 -4.05 -10.16
N LEU A 202 3.84 -5.16 -10.30
CA LEU A 202 2.38 -5.17 -10.27
C LEU A 202 1.85 -4.86 -8.87
N SER A 203 2.56 -5.25 -7.81
CA SER A 203 2.18 -4.91 -6.45
C SER A 203 2.14 -3.40 -6.22
N VAL A 204 3.09 -2.63 -6.76
CA VAL A 204 3.09 -1.15 -6.64
C VAL A 204 1.75 -0.55 -7.09
N PHE A 205 1.07 -1.18 -8.05
CA PHE A 205 -0.23 -0.74 -8.56
C PHE A 205 -1.40 -1.10 -7.62
N VAL A 206 -1.53 -2.36 -7.21
CA VAL A 206 -2.70 -2.85 -6.42
C VAL A 206 -2.51 -2.77 -4.90
N PHE A 207 -1.28 -2.82 -4.40
CA PHE A 207 -0.99 -2.91 -2.97
C PHE A 207 -1.56 -1.76 -2.12
N PRO A 208 -1.51 -0.48 -2.54
CA PRO A 208 -2.14 0.59 -1.78
C PRO A 208 -3.64 0.35 -1.53
N ALA A 209 -4.33 -0.26 -2.49
CA ALA A 209 -5.74 -0.63 -2.38
C ALA A 209 -5.97 -1.77 -1.38
N ILE A 210 -5.11 -2.80 -1.43
CA ILE A 210 -5.15 -3.94 -0.50
C ILE A 210 -5.08 -3.43 0.94
N ILE A 211 -4.11 -2.57 1.26
CA ILE A 211 -3.98 -2.02 2.63
C ILE A 211 -5.18 -1.16 3.03
N ALA A 212 -5.70 -0.37 2.09
CA ALA A 212 -6.83 0.49 2.38
C ALA A 212 -8.08 -0.33 2.69
N ILE A 213 -8.34 -1.40 1.94
CA ILE A 213 -9.53 -2.22 2.09
C ILE A 213 -9.37 -3.20 3.26
N ARG A 214 -8.31 -4.01 3.26
CA ARG A 214 -8.11 -5.09 4.23
C ARG A 214 -7.47 -4.58 5.53
N LYS A 215 -7.99 -5.06 6.66
CA LYS A 215 -7.51 -4.74 8.02
C LYS A 215 -6.63 -5.87 8.59
N HIS A 216 -5.94 -6.63 7.74
CA HIS A 216 -5.09 -7.74 8.19
C HIS A 216 -3.67 -7.31 8.53
N GLY A 217 -2.89 -8.24 9.07
CA GLY A 217 -1.47 -8.05 9.35
C GLY A 217 -0.67 -7.70 8.10
N TRP A 218 0.53 -7.13 8.28
CA TRP A 218 1.37 -6.77 7.14
C TRP A 218 1.76 -8.00 6.30
N PHE A 219 1.93 -9.17 6.91
CA PHE A 219 2.28 -10.41 6.21
C PHE A 219 1.12 -10.94 5.37
N ASP A 220 -0.11 -10.91 5.90
CA ASP A 220 -1.31 -11.30 5.14
C ASP A 220 -1.48 -10.40 3.92
N ASN A 221 -1.21 -9.09 4.06
CA ASN A 221 -1.20 -8.17 2.92
C ASN A 221 -0.13 -8.53 1.86
N VAL A 222 1.01 -9.11 2.24
CA VAL A 222 2.01 -9.64 1.29
C VAL A 222 1.44 -10.83 0.54
N VAL A 223 0.84 -11.79 1.27
CA VAL A 223 0.23 -12.99 0.67
C VAL A 223 -0.88 -12.59 -0.29
N ASP A 224 -1.77 -11.69 0.13
CA ASP A 224 -2.85 -11.12 -0.69
C ASP A 224 -2.33 -10.45 -1.95
N THR A 225 -1.20 -9.76 -1.85
CA THR A 225 -0.57 -9.11 -3.01
C THR A 225 -0.06 -10.15 -4.00
N ILE A 226 0.61 -11.20 -3.53
CA ILE A 226 1.12 -12.29 -4.37
C ILE A 226 -0.04 -13.07 -5.00
N GLU A 227 -1.09 -13.34 -4.22
CA GLU A 227 -2.29 -14.01 -4.69
C GLU A 227 -3.01 -13.19 -5.75
N ALA A 228 -3.27 -11.90 -5.51
CA ALA A 228 -3.94 -11.02 -6.47
C ALA A 228 -3.18 -10.92 -7.80
N VAL A 229 -1.83 -10.95 -7.75
CA VAL A 229 -1.01 -11.00 -8.97
C VAL A 229 -1.08 -12.38 -9.65
N GLY A 230 -1.14 -13.46 -8.87
CA GLY A 230 -1.11 -14.84 -9.37
C GLY A 230 -2.43 -15.35 -9.93
N THR A 231 -3.58 -14.93 -9.39
CA THR A 231 -4.90 -15.48 -9.75
C THR A 231 -5.42 -14.96 -11.09
N LYS A 232 -5.39 -13.62 -11.30
CA LYS A 232 -5.93 -12.96 -12.50
C LYS A 232 -4.92 -11.98 -13.15
N PRO A 233 -3.71 -12.42 -13.54
CA PRO A 233 -2.65 -11.52 -14.04
C PRO A 233 -3.04 -10.74 -15.30
N HIS A 234 -3.90 -11.31 -16.14
CA HIS A 234 -4.38 -10.66 -17.37
C HIS A 234 -5.34 -9.50 -17.09
N VAL A 235 -6.19 -9.61 -16.05
CA VAL A 235 -7.06 -8.52 -15.60
C VAL A 235 -6.20 -7.39 -15.06
N LEU A 236 -5.23 -7.71 -14.22
CA LEU A 236 -4.33 -6.73 -13.64
C LEU A 236 -3.52 -5.99 -14.71
N PHE A 237 -2.97 -6.71 -15.69
CA PHE A 237 -2.28 -6.10 -16.83
C PHE A 237 -3.23 -5.24 -17.69
N GLY A 238 -4.43 -5.72 -17.99
CA GLY A 238 -5.44 -4.98 -18.75
C GLY A 238 -5.83 -3.67 -18.07
N SER A 239 -6.09 -3.72 -16.76
CA SER A 239 -6.43 -2.54 -15.97
C SER A 239 -5.25 -1.58 -15.80
N LEU A 240 -4.02 -2.08 -15.67
CA LEU A 240 -2.81 -1.26 -15.66
C LEU A 240 -2.62 -0.54 -17.00
N LEU A 241 -2.81 -1.23 -18.13
CA LEU A 241 -2.74 -0.64 -19.47
C LEU A 241 -3.80 0.45 -19.64
N LEU A 242 -5.04 0.16 -19.24
CA LEU A 242 -6.14 1.11 -19.32
C LEU A 242 -5.89 2.35 -18.45
N THR A 243 -5.44 2.15 -17.21
CA THR A 243 -5.04 3.24 -16.32
C THR A 243 -3.88 4.04 -16.92
N GLY A 244 -2.90 3.38 -17.53
CA GLY A 244 -1.81 4.01 -18.27
C GLY A 244 -2.31 4.87 -19.44
N ALA A 245 -3.30 4.40 -20.20
CA ALA A 245 -3.93 5.17 -21.27
C ALA A 245 -4.66 6.41 -20.74
N MET A 246 -5.38 6.29 -19.61
CA MET A 246 -6.03 7.44 -18.96
C MET A 246 -5.02 8.46 -18.44
N ILE A 247 -3.93 7.99 -17.80
CA ILE A 247 -2.81 8.83 -17.36
C ILE A 247 -2.20 9.57 -18.55
N PHE A 248 -2.01 8.89 -19.69
CA PHE A 248 -1.48 9.50 -20.90
C PHE A 248 -2.38 10.62 -21.43
N VAL A 249 -3.70 10.38 -21.52
CA VAL A 249 -4.67 11.39 -21.97
C VAL A 249 -4.70 12.57 -21.00
N ALA A 250 -4.80 12.31 -19.69
CA ALA A 250 -4.79 13.34 -18.66
C ALA A 250 -3.50 14.18 -18.68
N SER A 251 -2.36 13.51 -18.83
CA SER A 251 -1.06 14.17 -18.94
C SER A 251 -0.98 15.05 -20.18
N SER A 252 -1.44 14.54 -21.33
CA SER A 252 -1.48 15.29 -22.59
C SER A 252 -2.34 16.54 -22.46
N ILE A 253 -3.53 16.45 -21.86
CA ILE A 253 -4.42 17.60 -21.61
C ILE A 253 -3.73 18.63 -20.69
N GLY A 254 -3.17 18.19 -19.56
CA GLY A 254 -2.50 19.07 -18.61
C GLY A 254 -1.30 19.82 -19.23
N MET A 255 -0.45 19.09 -19.96
CA MET A 255 0.70 19.67 -20.64
C MET A 255 0.30 20.56 -21.81
N GLN A 256 -0.75 20.19 -22.54
CA GLN A 256 -1.31 21.03 -23.61
C GLN A 256 -1.88 22.33 -23.04
N GLY A 257 -2.50 22.32 -21.85
CA GLY A 257 -2.93 23.54 -21.16
C GLY A 257 -1.78 24.53 -20.92
N ILE A 258 -0.64 24.04 -20.42
CA ILE A 258 0.58 24.84 -20.25
C ILE A 258 1.09 25.35 -21.60
N SER A 259 1.13 24.49 -22.62
CA SER A 259 1.56 24.85 -23.96
C SER A 259 0.67 25.93 -24.60
N GLN A 260 -0.65 25.82 -24.43
CA GLN A 260 -1.63 26.80 -24.91
C GLN A 260 -1.42 28.15 -24.22
N LEU A 261 -1.20 28.17 -22.90
CA LEU A 261 -0.89 29.39 -22.16
C LEU A 261 0.36 30.09 -22.71
N LYS A 262 1.45 29.34 -22.91
CA LYS A 262 2.68 29.85 -23.55
C LYS A 262 2.42 30.32 -24.99
N GLY A 263 1.54 29.64 -25.72
CA GLY A 263 1.13 29.97 -27.07
C GLY A 263 0.35 31.28 -27.18
N GLN A 264 -0.35 31.72 -26.13
CA GLN A 264 -1.09 32.99 -26.13
C GLN A 264 -0.18 34.22 -26.26
N VAL A 265 1.11 34.08 -25.93
CA VAL A 265 2.11 35.15 -26.04
C VAL A 265 2.20 35.70 -27.48
N LYS A 266 1.90 34.89 -28.50
CA LYS A 266 1.93 35.32 -29.91
C LYS A 266 0.87 36.34 -30.29
N TYR A 267 -0.19 36.51 -29.49
CA TYR A 267 -1.26 37.46 -29.75
C TYR A 267 -1.05 38.82 -29.06
N LEU A 268 0.04 38.97 -28.30
CA LEU A 268 0.37 40.23 -27.63
C LEU A 268 1.09 41.20 -28.58
N PRO A 269 1.02 42.53 -28.34
CA PRO A 269 1.84 43.51 -29.05
C PRO A 269 3.33 43.19 -28.93
N ASN A 270 4.14 43.54 -29.95
CA ASN A 270 5.57 43.15 -30.03
C ASN A 270 6.38 43.45 -28.75
N SER A 271 6.17 44.62 -28.13
CA SER A 271 6.87 45.00 -26.90
C SER A 271 6.51 44.11 -25.70
N SER A 272 5.24 43.71 -25.57
CA SER A 272 4.77 42.79 -24.54
C SER A 272 5.12 41.33 -24.87
N MET A 273 5.15 40.97 -26.15
CA MET A 273 5.52 39.64 -26.61
C MET A 273 6.97 39.30 -26.23
N GLU A 274 7.92 40.23 -26.44
CA GLU A 274 9.32 40.05 -26.05
C GLU A 274 9.45 39.88 -24.52
N ALA A 275 8.84 40.77 -23.74
CA ALA A 275 8.84 40.70 -22.28
C ALA A 275 8.27 39.37 -21.73
N MET A 276 7.18 38.89 -22.33
CA MET A 276 6.56 37.62 -21.95
C MET A 276 7.40 36.43 -22.38
N ARG A 277 8.06 36.47 -23.54
CA ARG A 277 9.00 35.42 -23.96
C ARG A 277 10.21 35.33 -23.04
N ASP A 278 10.76 36.46 -22.60
CA ASP A 278 11.87 36.49 -21.65
C ASP A 278 11.45 35.94 -20.29
N THR A 279 10.26 36.35 -19.82
CA THR A 279 9.66 35.83 -18.58
C THR A 279 9.43 34.32 -18.65
N GLU A 280 8.82 33.83 -19.74
CA GLU A 280 8.53 32.41 -19.97
C GLU A 280 9.79 31.57 -20.18
N GLY A 281 10.81 32.13 -20.86
CA GLY A 281 12.11 31.52 -21.03
C GLY A 281 12.78 31.31 -19.68
N ARG A 282 12.86 32.37 -18.87
CA ARG A 282 13.44 32.29 -17.52
C ARG A 282 12.62 31.41 -16.58
N ALA A 283 11.30 31.47 -16.66
CA ALA A 283 10.41 30.59 -15.89
C ALA A 283 10.63 29.12 -16.25
N SER A 284 10.79 28.82 -17.54
CA SER A 284 11.06 27.47 -18.02
C SER A 284 12.45 27.00 -17.60
N GLU A 285 13.48 27.85 -17.62
CA GLU A 285 14.80 27.53 -17.06
C GLU A 285 14.72 27.27 -15.56
N PHE A 286 14.03 28.12 -14.79
CA PHE A 286 13.87 27.96 -13.36
C PHE A 286 13.09 26.69 -13.01
N ALA A 287 11.97 26.45 -13.72
CA ALA A 287 11.15 25.26 -13.55
C ALA A 287 11.89 24.00 -14.01
N ALA A 288 12.65 24.06 -15.10
CA ALA A 288 13.46 22.94 -15.58
C ALA A 288 14.67 22.70 -14.66
N ASP A 289 15.34 23.72 -14.14
CA ASP A 289 16.42 23.49 -13.17
C ASP A 289 15.86 22.96 -11.85
N GLY A 290 14.73 23.48 -11.37
CA GLY A 290 14.06 23.01 -10.16
C GLY A 290 13.53 21.58 -10.34
N MET A 291 12.69 21.33 -11.33
CA MET A 291 12.09 20.02 -11.60
C MET A 291 13.00 19.04 -12.30
N MET A 292 13.95 19.40 -13.17
CA MET A 292 14.89 18.40 -13.71
C MET A 292 15.91 17.95 -12.67
N ARG A 293 16.31 18.82 -11.73
CA ARG A 293 17.12 18.39 -10.58
C ARG A 293 16.32 17.46 -9.67
N LEU A 294 15.04 17.74 -9.44
CA LEU A 294 14.20 16.90 -8.57
C LEU A 294 13.65 15.65 -9.30
N PHE A 295 12.88 15.83 -10.36
CA PHE A 295 12.18 14.80 -11.12
C PHE A 295 12.97 14.28 -12.34
N GLY A 296 13.54 15.19 -13.13
CA GLY A 296 13.89 14.91 -14.52
C GLY A 296 15.08 13.97 -14.72
N ARG A 297 16.21 14.16 -14.03
CA ARG A 297 17.41 13.38 -14.42
C ARG A 297 17.29 11.88 -14.12
N HIS A 298 16.59 11.49 -13.06
CA HIS A 298 16.54 10.08 -12.63
C HIS A 298 15.30 9.33 -13.11
N LEU A 299 14.11 9.93 -13.03
CA LEU A 299 12.91 9.30 -13.59
C LEU A 299 13.00 9.23 -15.11
N VAL A 300 13.44 10.29 -15.78
CA VAL A 300 13.47 10.33 -17.25
C VAL A 300 14.59 9.47 -17.84
N SER A 301 15.78 9.45 -17.23
CA SER A 301 16.89 8.63 -17.75
C SER A 301 16.66 7.13 -17.62
N LYS A 302 15.86 6.71 -16.63
CA LYS A 302 15.52 5.30 -16.41
C LYS A 302 14.15 4.91 -16.96
N SER A 303 13.31 5.88 -17.34
CA SER A 303 12.01 5.59 -17.93
C SER A 303 12.12 5.14 -19.38
N PRO A 304 11.28 4.20 -19.84
CA PRO A 304 11.11 3.96 -21.27
C PRO A 304 10.68 5.27 -21.96
N GLY A 305 11.18 5.53 -23.17
CA GLY A 305 11.15 6.84 -23.86
C GLY A 305 9.79 7.53 -24.00
N PHE A 306 8.70 6.84 -23.67
CA PHE A 306 7.36 7.41 -23.53
C PHE A 306 7.25 8.48 -22.43
N VAL A 307 7.82 8.25 -21.24
CA VAL A 307 7.76 9.23 -20.13
C VAL A 307 8.64 10.46 -20.45
N GLN A 308 9.71 10.25 -21.21
CA GLN A 308 10.56 11.34 -21.67
C GLN A 308 9.78 12.35 -22.52
N GLY A 309 8.82 11.93 -23.34
CA GLY A 309 7.96 12.84 -24.11
C GLY A 309 7.00 13.68 -23.25
N VAL A 310 6.58 13.16 -22.09
CA VAL A 310 5.68 13.87 -21.16
C VAL A 310 6.44 14.93 -20.36
N VAL A 311 7.65 14.61 -19.88
CA VAL A 311 8.44 15.51 -19.04
C VAL A 311 9.28 16.48 -19.87
N SER A 312 9.74 16.06 -21.04
CA SER A 312 10.48 16.90 -21.98
C SER A 312 9.49 17.74 -22.78
N GLY A 313 8.84 18.70 -22.13
CA GLY A 313 8.11 19.74 -22.84
C GLY A 313 9.02 20.43 -23.88
N PRO A 314 8.45 21.05 -24.92
CA PRO A 314 9.24 21.72 -25.97
C PRO A 314 10.10 22.83 -25.36
N SER A 315 11.36 22.51 -25.07
CA SER A 315 12.36 23.45 -24.59
C SER A 315 13.12 23.95 -25.81
N ALA A 316 12.56 24.98 -26.45
CA ALA A 316 13.17 25.58 -27.63
C ALA A 316 12.88 27.08 -27.73
N TYR A 317 12.82 27.78 -26.60
CA TYR A 317 13.04 29.23 -26.64
C TYR A 317 14.55 29.45 -26.59
N ASN A 318 15.14 29.72 -27.75
CA ASN A 318 16.49 30.28 -27.83
C ASN A 318 16.45 31.65 -27.13
N VAL A 319 16.90 31.70 -25.88
CA VAL A 319 16.94 32.94 -25.08
C VAL A 319 18.01 33.84 -25.68
N ASN A 320 17.59 34.74 -26.58
CA ASN A 320 18.45 35.82 -27.04
C ASN A 320 18.77 36.71 -25.83
N SER A 321 20.06 36.79 -25.49
CA SER A 321 20.58 37.29 -24.21
C SER A 321 20.47 38.81 -24.00
N ARG A 322 19.31 39.43 -24.22
CA ARG A 322 19.04 40.79 -23.73
C ARG A 322 18.52 40.72 -22.30
N LYS A 323 19.46 40.60 -21.37
CA LYS A 323 19.19 40.54 -19.92
C LYS A 323 18.68 41.89 -19.42
N THR A 324 17.37 42.06 -19.37
CA THR A 324 16.77 43.06 -18.49
C THR A 324 16.59 42.40 -17.11
N GLY A 325 17.23 42.97 -16.08
CA GLY A 325 17.29 42.33 -14.76
C GLY A 325 15.92 42.06 -14.13
N PHE A 326 14.89 42.83 -14.49
CA PHE A 326 13.54 42.62 -13.95
C PHE A 326 12.93 41.27 -14.32
N TYR A 327 13.06 40.81 -15.58
CA TYR A 327 12.52 39.51 -15.99
C TYR A 327 13.37 38.33 -15.47
N GLU A 328 14.69 38.51 -15.38
CA GLU A 328 15.63 37.49 -14.90
C GLU A 328 15.45 37.20 -13.39
N TYR A 329 15.19 38.24 -12.59
CA TYR A 329 15.18 38.14 -11.12
C TYR A 329 13.79 38.23 -10.48
N VAL A 330 12.76 38.73 -11.17
CA VAL A 330 11.41 38.91 -10.58
C VAL A 330 10.35 38.09 -11.30
N THR A 331 9.95 38.48 -12.52
CA THR A 331 8.78 37.85 -13.17
C THR A 331 9.06 36.41 -13.59
N GLY A 332 10.29 36.13 -14.07
CA GLY A 332 10.72 34.79 -14.45
C GLY A 332 10.63 33.80 -13.28
N PRO A 333 11.30 34.05 -12.14
CA PRO A 333 11.19 33.20 -10.95
C PRO A 333 9.77 33.03 -10.43
N VAL A 334 8.98 34.11 -10.34
CA VAL A 334 7.58 34.02 -9.87
C VAL A 334 6.75 33.14 -10.80
N THR A 335 6.88 33.32 -12.12
CA THR A 335 6.20 32.49 -13.12
C THR A 335 6.70 31.04 -13.07
N GLY A 336 8.00 30.85 -12.85
CA GLY A 336 8.63 29.54 -12.68
C GLY A 336 8.07 28.78 -11.47
N ILE A 337 7.87 29.45 -10.34
CA ILE A 337 7.22 28.87 -9.15
C ILE A 337 5.81 28.39 -9.49
N TRP A 338 5.02 29.22 -10.19
CA TRP A 338 3.68 28.79 -10.65
C TRP A 338 3.73 27.59 -11.60
N GLN A 339 4.67 27.56 -12.54
CA GLN A 339 4.85 26.41 -13.44
C GLN A 339 5.19 25.13 -12.66
N VAL A 340 6.07 25.22 -11.66
CA VAL A 340 6.41 24.09 -10.78
C VAL A 340 5.18 23.63 -10.00
N LEU A 341 4.41 24.55 -9.42
CA LEU A 341 3.18 24.22 -8.67
C LEU A 341 2.13 23.55 -9.56
N ILE A 342 1.89 24.08 -10.75
CA ILE A 342 0.92 23.51 -11.71
C ILE A 342 1.38 22.12 -12.15
N GLN A 343 2.67 21.94 -12.47
CA GLN A 343 3.20 20.63 -12.86
C GLN A 343 3.15 19.64 -11.70
N ALA A 344 3.45 20.05 -10.47
CA ALA A 344 3.30 19.21 -9.29
C ALA A 344 1.84 18.78 -9.07
N LEU A 345 0.87 19.66 -9.32
CA LEU A 345 -0.56 19.33 -9.27
C LEU A 345 -0.96 18.34 -10.38
N ILE A 346 -0.47 18.53 -11.61
CA ILE A 346 -0.70 17.59 -12.72
C ILE A 346 -0.12 16.22 -12.32
N LEU A 347 1.14 16.15 -11.89
CA LEU A 347 1.77 14.91 -11.48
C LEU A 347 1.05 14.24 -10.30
N GLY A 348 0.61 15.03 -9.31
CA GLY A 348 -0.20 14.55 -8.20
C GLY A 348 -1.53 13.94 -8.65
N TYR A 349 -2.19 14.56 -9.64
CA TYR A 349 -3.39 14.01 -10.27
C TYR A 349 -3.12 12.71 -11.02
N LEU A 350 -2.03 12.63 -11.79
CA LEU A 350 -1.62 11.41 -12.48
C LEU A 350 -1.31 10.26 -11.51
N ALA A 351 -0.67 10.57 -10.38
CA ALA A 351 -0.43 9.59 -9.31
C ALA A 351 -1.75 9.13 -8.66
N ASN A 352 -2.70 10.04 -8.43
CA ASN A 352 -4.03 9.65 -7.94
C ASN A 352 -4.78 8.76 -8.93
N LEU A 353 -4.69 9.03 -10.24
CA LEU A 353 -5.25 8.15 -11.28
C LEU A 353 -4.65 6.75 -11.21
N PHE A 354 -3.33 6.66 -10.99
CA PHE A 354 -2.65 5.37 -10.81
C PHE A 354 -3.18 4.62 -9.58
N VAL A 355 -3.29 5.29 -8.43
CA VAL A 355 -3.81 4.67 -7.19
C VAL A 355 -5.29 4.29 -7.33
N ALA A 356 -6.11 5.14 -7.96
CA ALA A 356 -7.53 4.86 -8.21
C ALA A 356 -7.73 3.69 -9.17
N GLY A 357 -6.91 3.59 -10.23
CA GLY A 357 -6.89 2.44 -11.12
C GLY A 357 -6.54 1.15 -10.37
N GLY A 358 -5.55 1.22 -9.47
CA GLY A 358 -5.18 0.10 -8.60
C GLY A 358 -6.31 -0.32 -7.67
N MET A 359 -7.02 0.65 -7.09
CA MET A 359 -8.20 0.43 -6.24
C MET A 359 -9.31 -0.31 -6.98
N LEU A 360 -9.71 0.19 -8.14
CA LEU A 360 -10.74 -0.45 -8.94
C LEU A 360 -10.30 -1.84 -9.42
N THR A 361 -9.03 -1.99 -9.80
CA THR A 361 -8.49 -3.29 -10.22
C THR A 361 -8.57 -4.31 -9.10
N TYR A 362 -8.19 -3.92 -7.88
CA TYR A 362 -8.28 -4.81 -6.73
C TYR A 362 -9.72 -5.22 -6.43
N LEU A 363 -10.64 -4.25 -6.44
CA LEU A 363 -12.08 -4.52 -6.25
C LEU A 363 -12.61 -5.50 -7.29
N VAL A 364 -12.22 -5.37 -8.57
CA VAL A 364 -12.63 -6.30 -9.65
C VAL A 364 -11.98 -7.67 -9.52
N VAL A 365 -10.70 -7.74 -9.14
CA VAL A 365 -9.99 -9.03 -9.01
C VAL A 365 -10.57 -9.86 -7.86
N ARG A 366 -10.89 -9.21 -6.75
CA ARG A 366 -11.38 -9.82 -5.50
C ARG A 366 -12.90 -9.74 -5.32
N GLU A 367 -13.67 -9.27 -6.30
CA GLU A 367 -15.14 -9.24 -6.22
C GLU A 367 -15.71 -10.63 -5.88
N ASP A 368 -15.10 -11.71 -6.36
CA ASP A 368 -15.54 -13.08 -6.06
C ASP A 368 -15.11 -13.55 -4.67
N ASP A 369 -13.85 -13.33 -4.26
CA ASP A 369 -13.29 -13.87 -3.02
C ASP A 369 -13.63 -13.04 -1.77
N TYR A 370 -13.86 -11.73 -1.92
CA TYR A 370 -14.10 -10.81 -0.79
C TYR A 370 -15.39 -11.15 -0.04
N TRP A 371 -16.44 -11.52 -0.76
CA TRP A 371 -17.72 -11.92 -0.16
C TRP A 371 -17.66 -13.30 0.49
N ASP A 372 -16.76 -14.18 0.04
CA ASP A 372 -16.65 -15.52 0.59
C ASP A 372 -15.90 -15.53 1.94
N ASP A 373 -14.83 -14.73 2.09
CA ASP A 373 -14.04 -14.67 3.34
C ASP A 373 -14.80 -13.96 4.49
N GLU A 374 -15.45 -12.82 4.25
CA GLU A 374 -16.19 -12.10 5.30
C GLU A 374 -17.39 -12.93 5.82
N ASN A 375 -18.07 -13.66 4.94
CA ASN A 375 -19.14 -14.58 5.34
C ASN A 375 -18.63 -15.66 6.31
N LEU A 376 -17.38 -16.11 6.19
CA LEU A 376 -16.80 -17.10 7.10
C LEU A 376 -16.48 -16.51 8.49
N GLU A 377 -15.94 -15.30 8.58
CA GLU A 377 -15.71 -14.63 9.87
C GLU A 377 -17.03 -14.30 10.58
N ASP A 378 -18.04 -13.90 9.81
CA ASP A 378 -19.39 -13.70 10.32
C ASP A 378 -20.00 -15.00 10.84
N LEU A 379 -19.84 -16.11 10.12
CA LEU A 379 -20.27 -17.43 10.57
C LEU A 379 -19.59 -17.85 11.88
N ASP A 380 -18.28 -17.58 12.03
CA ASP A 380 -17.54 -17.86 13.26
C ASP A 380 -17.99 -16.96 14.44
N LYS A 381 -18.30 -15.68 14.17
CA LYS A 381 -18.90 -14.78 15.18
C LYS A 381 -20.30 -15.25 15.56
N LEU A 382 -21.15 -15.57 14.59
CA LEU A 382 -22.50 -16.11 14.82
C LEU A 382 -22.45 -17.42 15.59
N ALA A 383 -21.50 -18.30 15.27
CA ALA A 383 -21.30 -19.54 15.99
C ALA A 383 -20.88 -19.29 17.45
N LYS A 384 -20.00 -18.31 17.71
CA LYS A 384 -19.61 -17.92 19.07
C LYS A 384 -20.75 -17.27 19.84
N GLU A 385 -21.52 -16.38 19.21
CA GLU A 385 -22.69 -15.75 19.81
C GLU A 385 -23.77 -16.81 20.15
N LEU A 386 -24.03 -17.76 19.24
CA LEU A 386 -24.92 -18.90 19.49
C LEU A 386 -24.40 -19.83 20.59
N GLU A 387 -23.09 -20.05 20.68
CA GLU A 387 -22.50 -20.85 21.75
C GLU A 387 -22.62 -20.15 23.12
N GLU A 388 -22.44 -18.82 23.16
CA GLU A 388 -22.64 -18.01 24.36
C GLU A 388 -24.11 -17.94 24.77
N GLU A 389 -25.03 -17.84 23.82
CA GLU A 389 -26.48 -17.88 24.08
C GLU A 389 -26.91 -19.26 24.60
N ALA A 390 -26.42 -20.35 23.99
CA ALA A 390 -26.68 -21.70 24.47
C ALA A 390 -26.13 -21.96 25.88
N LYS A 391 -24.94 -21.41 26.21
CA LYS A 391 -24.39 -21.46 27.58
C LYS A 391 -25.21 -20.65 28.56
N ARG A 392 -25.76 -19.51 28.13
CA ARG A 392 -26.64 -18.68 28.95
C ARG A 392 -27.94 -19.42 29.27
N ASP A 393 -28.57 -20.04 28.28
CA ASP A 393 -29.81 -20.78 28.46
C ASP A 393 -29.64 -22.06 29.30
N GLN A 394 -28.51 -22.76 29.16
CA GLN A 394 -28.19 -23.90 30.03
C GLN A 394 -27.90 -23.49 31.48
N GLY A 395 -27.37 -22.28 31.71
CA GLY A 395 -27.17 -21.72 33.05
C GLY A 395 -28.49 -21.35 33.74
N VAL A 396 -29.49 -20.86 33.00
CA VAL A 396 -30.81 -20.52 33.54
C VAL A 396 -31.68 -21.76 33.79
N ALA A 397 -31.48 -22.85 33.04
CA ALA A 397 -32.23 -24.10 33.21
C ALA A 397 -31.81 -24.93 34.44
N SER A 398 -30.69 -24.60 35.13
CA SER A 398 -30.23 -25.35 36.30
C SER A 398 -30.82 -24.87 37.64
N GLU A 399 -31.72 -23.88 37.64
CA GLU A 399 -32.45 -23.44 38.83
C GLU A 399 -33.89 -23.99 38.86
N ALA A 400 -34.04 -25.30 38.62
CA ALA A 400 -35.29 -26.01 38.91
C ALA A 400 -35.33 -26.39 40.41
N PRO A 401 -36.49 -26.30 41.09
CA PRO A 401 -36.58 -26.47 42.53
C PRO A 401 -36.28 -27.91 42.95
N LYS A 402 -35.48 -28.08 44.01
CA LYS A 402 -35.25 -29.37 44.70
C LYS A 402 -36.59 -30.12 44.92
N PRO A 403 -36.78 -31.31 44.35
CA PRO A 403 -37.89 -32.18 44.72
C PRO A 403 -37.65 -32.72 46.14
N ALA A 404 -38.71 -32.68 46.94
CA ALA A 404 -38.72 -33.22 48.30
C ALA A 404 -38.43 -34.73 48.33
N GLU A 405 -37.64 -35.10 49.32
CA GLU A 405 -37.19 -36.43 49.71
C GLU A 405 -38.37 -37.37 50.06
N VAL A 406 -38.49 -38.51 49.37
CA VAL A 406 -39.33 -39.64 49.81
C VAL A 406 -38.59 -40.97 49.62
N ALA A 407 -38.23 -41.53 50.78
CA ALA A 407 -38.06 -42.92 51.24
C ALA A 407 -37.80 -44.12 50.28
N LYS A 408 -36.95 -45.00 50.81
CA LYS A 408 -36.34 -46.25 50.30
C LYS A 408 -37.28 -47.46 50.02
N ALA A 409 -36.84 -48.24 49.01
CA ALA A 409 -36.72 -49.72 48.88
C ALA A 409 -38.01 -50.58 48.71
N PRO A 410 -37.96 -51.82 48.14
CA PRO A 410 -36.79 -52.69 47.83
C PRO A 410 -36.77 -53.38 46.42
N GLU A 411 -35.66 -54.07 46.14
CA GLU A 411 -35.39 -55.00 45.00
C GLU A 411 -36.45 -56.11 44.82
N PRO A 412 -36.60 -56.64 43.59
CA PRO A 412 -36.14 -58.02 43.36
C PRO A 412 -35.62 -58.37 41.94
N ALA A 413 -34.64 -59.28 41.94
CA ALA A 413 -34.41 -60.48 41.09
C ALA A 413 -34.35 -60.42 39.54
N LYS A 414 -33.19 -60.86 39.04
CA LYS A 414 -32.86 -61.51 37.74
C LYS A 414 -33.92 -62.57 37.30
N PRO A 415 -34.13 -62.87 36.00
CA PRO A 415 -33.18 -63.72 35.24
C PRO A 415 -33.12 -63.61 33.68
N ALA A 416 -32.04 -64.22 33.14
CA ALA A 416 -31.85 -64.91 31.85
C ALA A 416 -31.59 -64.17 30.51
N GLU A 417 -30.46 -64.57 29.89
CA GLU A 417 -29.94 -64.57 28.50
C GLU A 417 -30.94 -64.89 27.35
N PRO A 418 -30.61 -64.84 26.02
CA PRO A 418 -29.29 -64.79 25.34
C PRO A 418 -29.17 -63.92 24.04
N ALA A 419 -27.95 -63.98 23.45
CA ALA A 419 -27.57 -63.94 22.02
C ALA A 419 -27.00 -62.65 21.40
N ALA A 420 -25.72 -62.75 20.99
CA ALA A 420 -24.89 -61.83 20.19
C ALA A 420 -25.19 -61.97 18.67
N PRO A 421 -24.42 -61.40 17.70
CA PRO A 421 -23.32 -60.42 17.74
C PRO A 421 -23.39 -59.32 16.64
N ALA A 422 -22.57 -58.27 16.75
CA ALA A 422 -21.98 -57.60 15.58
C ALA A 422 -20.60 -57.05 15.95
N ALA A 423 -19.56 -57.67 15.39
CA ALA A 423 -18.17 -57.34 15.63
C ALA A 423 -17.78 -56.08 14.85
N GLU A 424 -17.20 -55.12 15.58
CA GLU A 424 -16.53 -53.94 15.05
C GLU A 424 -15.11 -54.32 14.60
N ALA A 425 -14.72 -53.88 13.41
CA ALA A 425 -13.44 -54.21 12.79
C ALA A 425 -12.26 -53.50 13.51
N PRO A 426 -11.11 -54.18 13.72
CA PRO A 426 -9.96 -53.57 14.37
C PRO A 426 -9.25 -52.57 13.44
N LYS A 427 -8.95 -51.38 13.98
CA LYS A 427 -8.06 -50.40 13.35
C LYS A 427 -6.66 -50.99 13.14
N PRO A 428 -6.00 -50.70 12.00
CA PRO A 428 -4.63 -51.12 11.74
C PRO A 428 -3.63 -50.44 12.70
N PRO A 429 -2.53 -51.12 13.08
CA PRO A 429 -1.55 -50.61 14.03
C PRO A 429 -0.73 -49.44 13.43
N GLU A 430 -0.49 -48.43 14.27
CA GLU A 430 0.39 -47.30 13.96
C GLU A 430 1.82 -47.76 13.63
N PRO A 431 2.48 -47.16 12.62
CA PRO A 431 3.87 -47.45 12.31
C PRO A 431 4.81 -46.98 13.44
N PRO A 432 5.89 -47.72 13.73
CA PRO A 432 6.81 -47.39 14.81
C PRO A 432 7.55 -46.08 14.56
N LYS A 433 7.65 -45.26 15.62
CA LYS A 433 8.42 -44.02 15.66
C LYS A 433 9.89 -44.28 15.26
N PRO A 434 10.50 -43.43 14.40
CA PRO A 434 11.92 -43.51 14.09
C PRO A 434 12.77 -43.31 15.35
N ALA A 435 13.77 -44.17 15.53
CA ALA A 435 14.75 -44.06 16.61
C ALA A 435 15.65 -42.83 16.40
N ASP A 436 15.92 -42.12 17.50
CA ASP A 436 16.82 -40.96 17.51
C ASP A 436 18.25 -41.36 17.07
N PRO A 437 18.94 -40.52 16.28
CA PRO A 437 20.30 -40.77 15.87
C PRO A 437 21.28 -40.68 17.05
N PRO A 438 22.38 -41.45 17.03
CA PRO A 438 23.37 -41.45 18.09
C PRO A 438 24.04 -40.07 18.18
N LYS A 439 24.12 -39.54 19.40
CA LYS A 439 24.94 -38.35 19.70
C LYS A 439 26.40 -38.68 19.46
N ALA A 440 27.01 -37.97 18.52
CA ALA A 440 28.46 -37.92 18.30
C ALA A 440 29.06 -36.78 19.13
#